data_AF-A0A3B9N3I1-F1
#
_entry.id   AF-A0A3B9N3I1-F1
#
_cell.length_a   1.000
_cell.length_b   1.000
_cell.length_c   1.000
_cell.angle_alpha   90.00
_cell.angle_beta   90.00
_cell.angle_gamma   90.00
#
_symmetry.space_group_name_H-M   'P 1'
#
loop_
_entity.id
_entity.type
_entity.pdbx_description
1 polymer ?
#
loop_
_entity_poly.entity_id
_entity_poly.type
_entity_poly.pdbx_seq_one_letter_code
_entity_poly.pdbx_strand_id
1 'polypeptide(L)'
;MRAVKLQFTDKKYLDGLLNDNNFSANIKYLSPIRLNDVNLVLFDPITEHNALDSEVVILSKFARAIKSLFFPNTAYNVELLNPVLNQQKGGLIHNTERIIDSTDIQITDFTFTIRQ
;
A
#
# COMPACT_ATOMS: atom_id res chain seq x y z
N MET A 1 12.64 10.47 -5.63
CA MET A 1 11.94 9.61 -4.64
C MET A 1 10.71 9.06 -5.33
N ARG A 2 10.29 7.82 -5.08
CA ARG A 2 9.12 7.24 -5.77
C ARG A 2 7.95 7.19 -4.81
N ALA A 3 6.78 7.60 -5.28
CA ALA A 3 5.56 7.55 -4.51
C ALA A 3 4.67 6.42 -5.03
N VAL A 4 4.15 5.60 -4.12
CA VAL A 4 3.13 4.60 -4.40
C VAL A 4 1.90 4.97 -3.59
N LYS A 5 0.82 5.31 -4.30
CA LYS A 5 -0.47 5.58 -3.71
C LYS A 5 -1.28 4.29 -3.67
N LEU A 6 -1.80 3.94 -2.50
CA LEU A 6 -2.71 2.82 -2.28
C LEU A 6 -4.14 3.35 -2.11
N GLN A 7 -5.10 2.76 -2.82
CA GLN A 7 -6.53 3.00 -2.65
C GLN A 7 -7.20 1.77 -2.03
N PHE A 8 -7.70 1.92 -0.81
CA PHE A 8 -8.44 0.90 -0.09
C PHE A 8 -9.92 0.90 -0.51
N THR A 9 -10.57 -0.25 -0.40
CA THR A 9 -12.01 -0.37 -0.64
C THR A 9 -12.86 0.15 0.52
N ASP A 10 -12.33 0.05 1.75
CA ASP A 10 -13.00 0.43 2.98
C ASP A 10 -12.00 1.04 3.96
N LYS A 11 -12.40 2.12 4.65
CA LYS A 11 -11.59 2.81 5.64
C LYS A 11 -11.17 1.90 6.81
N LYS A 12 -11.98 0.89 7.14
CA LYS A 12 -11.69 -0.06 8.24
C LYS A 12 -10.32 -0.71 8.09
N TYR A 13 -9.90 -0.99 6.85
CA TYR A 13 -8.60 -1.61 6.58
C TYR A 13 -7.46 -0.64 6.82
N LEU A 14 -7.58 0.59 6.30
CA LEU A 14 -6.56 1.62 6.49
C LEU A 14 -6.44 2.01 7.96
N ASP A 15 -7.57 2.23 8.64
CA ASP A 15 -7.61 2.55 10.07
C ASP A 15 -6.98 1.41 10.90
N GLY A 16 -7.40 0.16 10.67
CA GLY A 16 -6.86 -0.97 11.43
C GLY A 16 -5.37 -1.20 11.20
N LEU A 17 -4.87 -0.98 9.98
CA LEU A 17 -3.43 -1.07 9.68
C LEU A 17 -2.64 0.04 10.38
N LEU A 18 -3.08 1.30 10.25
CA LEU A 18 -2.35 2.42 10.84
C LEU A 18 -2.42 2.46 12.37
N ASN A 19 -3.44 1.86 12.97
CA ASN A 19 -3.56 1.71 14.42
C ASN A 19 -2.75 0.53 14.99
N ASP A 20 -2.26 -0.38 14.15
CA ASP A 20 -1.35 -1.45 14.60
C ASP A 20 0.08 -0.93 14.74
N ASN A 21 0.57 -0.84 15.98
CA ASN A 21 1.90 -0.29 16.28
C ASN A 21 3.04 -1.03 15.56
N ASN A 22 2.93 -2.35 15.44
CA ASN A 22 3.95 -3.17 14.79
C ASN A 22 4.02 -2.87 13.30
N PHE A 23 2.87 -2.84 12.62
CA PHE A 23 2.78 -2.51 11.21
C PHE A 23 3.22 -1.07 10.94
N SER A 24 2.72 -0.11 11.71
CA SER A 24 3.09 1.30 11.57
C SER A 24 4.60 1.53 11.74
N ALA A 25 5.25 0.83 12.68
CA ALA A 25 6.70 0.84 12.79
C ALA A 25 7.39 0.23 11.55
N ASN A 26 6.88 -0.90 11.05
CA ASN A 26 7.43 -1.61 9.90
C ASN A 26 7.35 -0.83 8.57
N ILE A 27 6.40 0.09 8.43
CA ILE A 27 6.26 0.93 7.23
C ILE A 27 6.76 2.36 7.44
N LYS A 28 7.25 2.72 8.63
CA LYS A 28 7.68 4.10 8.95
C LYS A 28 8.71 4.65 7.97
N TYR A 29 9.63 3.82 7.51
CA TYR A 29 10.68 4.21 6.56
C TYR A 29 10.10 4.62 5.18
N LEU A 30 8.89 4.17 4.85
CA LEU A 30 8.16 4.57 3.66
C LEU A 30 7.43 5.91 3.83
N SER A 31 7.63 6.62 4.94
CA SER A 31 7.03 7.92 5.24
C SER A 31 5.52 7.99 4.90
N PRO A 32 4.67 7.11 5.47
CA PRO A 32 3.27 7.02 5.11
C PRO A 32 2.53 8.35 5.32
N ILE A 33 1.87 8.87 4.28
CA ILE A 33 1.01 10.06 4.33
C ILE A 33 -0.42 9.65 3.98
N ARG A 34 -1.32 9.74 4.95
CA ARG A 34 -2.76 9.55 4.72
C ARG A 34 -3.32 10.78 4.01
N LEU A 35 -3.93 10.58 2.85
CA LEU A 35 -4.55 11.66 2.10
C LEU A 35 -6.03 11.85 2.47
N ASN A 36 -6.73 10.75 2.75
CA ASN A 36 -8.14 10.74 3.16
C ASN A 36 -8.49 9.38 3.80
N ASP A 37 -9.79 9.06 3.90
CA ASP A 37 -10.28 7.85 4.56
C ASP A 37 -9.87 6.53 3.90
N VAL A 38 -9.55 6.54 2.61
CA VAL A 38 -9.25 5.32 1.85
C VAL A 38 -7.98 5.43 1.01
N ASN A 39 -7.21 6.52 1.14
CA ASN A 39 -6.00 6.75 0.36
C ASN A 39 -4.79 6.97 1.26
N LEU A 40 -3.73 6.22 0.98
CA LEU A 40 -2.43 6.32 1.63
C LEU A 40 -1.35 6.47 0.56
N VAL A 41 -0.43 7.40 0.74
CA VAL A 41 0.78 7.52 -0.10
C VAL A 41 1.98 7.07 0.70
N LEU A 42 2.83 6.28 0.05
CA LEU A 42 4.07 5.75 0.57
C LEU A 42 5.21 6.20 -0.34
N PHE A 43 6.35 6.54 0.25
CA PHE A 43 7.53 7.01 -0.46
C PHE A 43 8.66 6.01 -0.30
N ASP A 44 9.09 5.39 -1.39
CA ASP A 44 10.28 4.56 -1.39
C ASP A 44 11.53 5.46 -1.36
N PRO A 45 12.32 5.44 -0.27
CA PRO A 45 13.54 6.25 -0.18
C PRO A 45 14.66 5.72 -1.08
N ILE A 46 14.55 4.49 -1.61
CA ILE A 46 15.58 3.86 -2.43
C ILE A 46 15.37 4.26 -3.89
N THR A 47 16.27 5.08 -4.41
CA THR A 47 16.17 5.65 -5.77
C THR A 47 16.39 4.63 -6.89
N GLU A 48 17.11 3.55 -6.59
CA GLU A 48 17.58 2.53 -7.54
C GLU A 48 16.56 1.43 -7.83
N HIS A 49 15.59 1.18 -6.94
CA HIS A 49 14.53 0.18 -7.14
C HIS A 49 13.71 0.47 -8.39
N ASN A 50 13.27 -0.53 -9.17
CA ASN A 50 12.28 -0.27 -10.21
C ASN A 50 10.91 0.04 -9.59
N ALA A 51 10.07 0.75 -10.33
CA ALA A 51 8.76 1.17 -9.85
C ALA A 51 7.89 -0.03 -9.43
N LEU A 52 7.90 -1.08 -10.26
CA LEU A 52 7.20 -2.33 -10.00
C LEU A 52 7.79 -3.08 -8.79
N ASP A 53 9.11 -3.02 -8.58
CA ASP A 53 9.75 -3.64 -7.41
C ASP A 53 9.29 -2.97 -6.12
N SER A 54 9.28 -1.62 -6.09
CA SER A 54 8.77 -0.83 -4.97
C SER A 54 7.30 -1.17 -4.66
N GLU A 55 6.46 -1.22 -5.68
CA GLU A 55 5.05 -1.58 -5.54
C GLU A 55 4.85 -2.99 -4.98
N VAL A 56 5.54 -3.99 -5.54
CA VAL A 56 5.44 -5.39 -5.08
C VAL A 56 5.90 -5.53 -3.63
N VAL A 57 6.98 -4.86 -3.22
CA VAL A 57 7.46 -4.87 -1.84
C VAL A 57 6.42 -4.26 -0.90
N ILE A 58 5.83 -3.12 -1.29
CA ILE A 58 4.78 -2.46 -0.52
C ILE A 58 3.57 -3.38 -0.40
N LEU A 59 3.02 -3.86 -1.52
CA LEU A 59 1.85 -4.74 -1.52
C LEU A 59 2.08 -6.02 -0.72
N SER A 60 3.28 -6.60 -0.77
CA SER A 60 3.64 -7.78 0.03
C SER A 60 3.62 -7.51 1.54
N LYS A 61 4.11 -6.35 1.98
CA LYS A 61 4.04 -5.93 3.39
C LYS A 61 2.61 -5.75 3.85
N PHE A 62 1.80 -5.08 3.02
CA PHE A 62 0.37 -4.88 3.31
C PHE A 62 -0.40 -6.20 3.32
N ALA A 63 -0.15 -7.11 2.38
CA ALA A 63 -0.80 -8.42 2.33
C ALA A 63 -0.59 -9.22 3.61
N ARG A 64 0.66 -9.27 4.10
CA ARG A 64 0.99 -9.96 5.35
C ARG A 64 0.28 -9.34 6.56
N ALA A 65 0.28 -8.01 6.66
CA ALA A 65 -0.38 -7.31 7.75
C ALA A 65 -1.90 -7.47 7.72
N ILE A 66 -2.51 -7.34 6.53
CA ILE A 66 -3.94 -7.53 6.34
C ILE A 66 -4.35 -8.95 6.72
N LYS A 67 -3.59 -9.95 6.28
CA LYS A 67 -3.82 -11.34 6.65
C LYS A 67 -3.79 -11.53 8.17
N SER A 68 -2.81 -10.96 8.84
CA SER A 68 -2.64 -11.10 10.30
C SER A 68 -3.71 -10.36 11.10
N LEU A 69 -4.12 -9.17 10.67
CA LEU A 69 -5.00 -8.29 11.47
C LEU A 69 -6.48 -8.56 11.22
N PHE A 70 -6.87 -8.81 9.98
CA PHE A 70 -8.29 -8.93 9.61
C PHE A 70 -8.73 -10.37 9.33
N PHE A 71 -7.80 -11.23 8.90
CA PHE A 71 -8.13 -12.60 8.48
C PHE A 71 -7.23 -13.68 9.11
N PRO A 72 -6.91 -13.62 10.42
CA PRO A 72 -5.88 -14.48 11.03
C PRO A 72 -6.19 -15.97 10.94
N ASN A 73 -7.48 -16.34 10.99
CA ASN A 73 -7.92 -17.74 11.10
C ASN A 73 -8.47 -18.31 9.78
N THR A 74 -8.34 -17.58 8.66
CA THR A 74 -8.86 -18.06 7.38
C THR A 74 -7.82 -18.92 6.66
N ALA A 75 -8.25 -19.90 5.86
CA ALA A 75 -7.32 -20.70 5.05
C ALA A 75 -6.77 -19.91 3.84
N TYR A 76 -7.52 -18.91 3.37
CA TYR A 76 -7.13 -18.08 2.23
C TYR A 76 -6.08 -17.04 2.61
N ASN A 77 -5.10 -16.85 1.71
CA ASN A 77 -4.12 -15.79 1.81
C ASN A 77 -4.64 -14.48 1.21
N VAL A 78 -3.96 -13.38 1.52
CA VAL A 78 -4.13 -12.13 0.79
C VAL A 78 -3.21 -12.19 -0.42
N GLU A 79 -3.79 -12.11 -1.61
CA GLU A 79 -3.12 -12.31 -2.88
C GLU A 79 -2.98 -10.98 -3.64
N LEU A 80 -1.92 -10.85 -4.43
CA LEU A 80 -1.78 -9.71 -5.32
C LEU A 80 -2.80 -9.81 -6.45
N LEU A 81 -3.54 -8.73 -6.67
CA LEU A 81 -4.28 -8.55 -7.91
C LEU A 81 -3.26 -8.34 -9.03
N ASN A 82 -2.99 -9.40 -9.79
CA ASN A 82 -2.15 -9.30 -10.96
C ASN A 82 -2.80 -8.34 -11.97
N PRO A 83 -2.03 -7.41 -12.57
CA PRO A 83 -2.55 -6.52 -13.58
C PRO A 83 -3.13 -7.35 -14.74
N VAL A 84 -4.42 -7.17 -15.02
CA VAL A 84 -5.01 -7.65 -16.26
C VAL A 84 -4.29 -6.89 -17.38
N LEU A 85 -3.82 -7.60 -18.41
CA LEU A 85 -3.18 -7.03 -19.61
C LEU A 85 -3.87 -5.71 -20.00
N ASN A 86 -3.14 -4.59 -19.88
CA ASN A 86 -3.53 -3.20 -20.14
C ASN A 86 -4.05 -2.34 -18.98
N GLN A 87 -4.08 -2.83 -17.73
CA GLN A 87 -4.30 -1.99 -16.55
C GLN A 87 -3.13 -2.17 -15.57
N GLN A 88 -2.20 -1.20 -15.56
CA GLN A 88 -1.05 -1.13 -14.64
C GLN A 88 -1.48 -0.80 -13.19
N LYS A 89 -2.57 -1.38 -12.69
CA LYS A 89 -3.04 -1.16 -11.32
C LYS A 89 -2.94 -2.48 -10.59
N GLY A 90 -2.00 -2.55 -9.65
CA GLY A 90 -1.92 -3.63 -8.67
C GLY A 90 -3.00 -3.46 -7.60
N GLY A 91 -3.06 -4.40 -6.66
CA GLY A 91 -4.00 -4.37 -5.55
C GLY A 91 -3.91 -5.63 -4.71
N LEU A 92 -4.79 -5.76 -3.72
CA LEU A 92 -4.85 -6.91 -2.82
C LEU A 92 -6.28 -7.45 -2.70
N ILE A 93 -6.40 -8.76 -2.82
CA ILE A 93 -7.66 -9.50 -2.66
C ILE A 93 -7.50 -10.61 -1.64
N HIS A 94 -8.54 -10.85 -0.85
CA HIS A 94 -8.66 -12.01 0.03
C HIS A 94 -9.90 -12.80 -0.38
N ASN A 95 -9.71 -14.01 -0.91
CA ASN A 95 -10.78 -14.81 -1.51
C ASN A 95 -11.54 -14.01 -2.60
N THR A 96 -12.72 -13.47 -2.32
CA THR A 96 -13.51 -12.62 -3.23
C THR A 96 -13.57 -11.15 -2.80
N GLU A 97 -13.02 -10.80 -1.64
CA GLU A 97 -13.06 -9.45 -1.07
C GLU A 97 -11.82 -8.66 -1.49
N ARG A 98 -12.02 -7.58 -2.27
CA ARG A 98 -10.96 -6.62 -2.56
C ARG A 98 -10.70 -5.74 -1.34
N ILE A 99 -9.43 -5.57 -0.99
CA ILE A 99 -9.00 -4.76 0.16
C ILE A 99 -8.27 -3.50 -0.32
N ILE A 100 -7.34 -3.68 -1.25
CA ILE A 100 -6.72 -2.57 -2.01
C ILE A 100 -7.18 -2.73 -3.45
N ASP A 101 -7.99 -1.79 -3.91
CA ASP A 101 -8.61 -1.85 -5.24
C ASP A 101 -7.65 -1.41 -6.34
N SER A 102 -6.78 -0.45 -6.03
CA SER A 102 -5.75 -0.01 -6.97
C SER A 102 -4.52 0.58 -6.29
N THR A 103 -3.43 0.52 -7.04
CA THR A 103 -2.19 1.27 -6.82
C THR A 103 -1.96 2.27 -7.95
N ASP A 104 -1.30 3.37 -7.62
CA ASP A 104 -0.85 4.38 -8.58
C ASP A 104 0.61 4.75 -8.26
N ILE A 105 1.50 4.53 -9.23
CA ILE A 105 2.93 4.80 -9.08
C ILE A 105 3.22 6.17 -9.69
N GLN A 106 3.63 7.11 -8.86
CA GLN A 106 4.03 8.43 -9.29
C GLN A 106 5.54 8.60 -9.10
N ILE A 107 6.25 8.81 -10.21
CA ILE A 107 7.60 9.34 -10.18
C ILE A 107 7.46 10.82 -9.83
N THR A 108 7.78 11.16 -8.59
CA THR A 108 7.55 12.49 -8.06
C THR A 108 8.86 13.28 -8.07
N ASP A 109 8.93 14.28 -8.95
CA ASP A 109 9.83 15.42 -8.81
C ASP A 109 9.18 16.42 -7.84
N PHE A 110 9.19 16.12 -6.53
CA PHE A 110 8.70 17.07 -5.53
C PHE A 110 9.80 18.07 -5.14
N THR A 111 9.64 19.32 -5.59
CA THR A 111 10.26 20.49 -4.94
C THR A 111 9.41 20.82 -3.71
N PHE A 112 9.92 20.58 -2.51
CA PHE A 112 9.25 21.03 -1.28
C PHE A 112 9.43 22.54 -1.14
N THR A 113 8.38 23.33 -1.40
CA THR A 113 8.32 24.69 -0.88
C THR A 113 7.78 24.64 0.55
N ILE A 114 8.68 24.58 1.53
CA ILE A 114 8.35 24.81 2.93
C ILE A 114 7.96 26.28 3.04
N ARG A 115 6.67 26.58 3.25
CA ARG A 115 6.26 27.92 3.68
C ARG A 115 6.60 28.04 5.16
N GLN A 116 7.57 28.90 5.48
CA GLN A 116 7.86 29.37 6.83
C GLN A 116 6.71 30.19 7.39
#